data_AF-A0A5U4CX79-F1
#
_entry.id   AF-A0A5U4CX79-F1
#
_cell.length_a   1.000
_cell.length_b   1.000
_cell.length_c   1.000
_cell.angle_alpha   90.00
_cell.angle_beta   90.00
_cell.angle_gamma   90.00
#
_symmetry.space_group_name_H-M   'P 1'
#
loop_
_entity.id
_entity.type
_entity.pdbx_description
1 polymer ?
#
loop_
_entity_poly.entity_id
_entity_poly.type
_entity_poly.pdbx_seq_one_letter_code
_entity_poly.pdbx_strand_id
1 'polypeptide(L)'
;MKSGFEPAQTKGINRFNWYGENVVIVHPGGYLPQIVSGECVMFSNGSGYVWCGRTWPGFYEFELERPVDVRQALDYLSSKHRMLQVNQDDFSGQEELPF
;
A
#
# COMPACT_ATOMS: atom_id res chain seq x y z
N MET A 1 -4.61 16.19 1.21
CA MET A 1 -3.58 15.76 2.18
C MET A 1 -2.28 15.58 1.39
N LYS A 2 -1.20 16.29 1.71
CA LYS A 2 0.11 16.00 1.06
C LYS A 2 0.55 14.65 1.62
N SER A 3 0.64 13.63 0.78
CA SER A 3 1.00 12.27 1.21
C SER A 3 2.37 12.24 1.87
N GLY A 4 3.29 13.11 1.45
CA GLY A 4 4.72 13.05 1.80
C GLY A 4 5.53 12.22 0.79
N PHE A 5 4.88 11.71 -0.27
CA PHE A 5 5.54 10.98 -1.33
C PHE A 5 6.45 11.90 -2.17
N GLU A 6 7.73 11.52 -2.27
CA GLU A 6 8.75 12.22 -3.06
C GLU A 6 9.15 11.33 -4.26
N PRO A 7 8.56 11.54 -5.45
CA PRO A 7 8.77 10.66 -6.60
C PRO A 7 10.19 10.72 -7.18
N ALA A 8 10.92 11.82 -6.94
CA ALA A 8 12.30 11.95 -7.42
C ALA A 8 13.31 11.17 -6.54
N GLN A 9 12.89 10.69 -5.37
CA GLN A 9 13.74 9.90 -4.51
C GLN A 9 13.93 8.50 -5.12
N THR A 10 15.19 8.11 -5.32
CA THR A 10 15.56 6.82 -5.91
C THR A 10 16.53 6.01 -5.05
N LYS A 11 16.80 6.48 -3.83
CA LYS A 11 17.73 5.88 -2.86
C LYS A 11 17.15 5.88 -1.45
N GLY A 12 17.63 4.95 -0.62
CA GLY A 12 17.20 4.85 0.78
C GLY A 12 15.75 4.39 0.91
N ILE A 13 15.01 5.02 1.82
CA ILE A 13 13.60 4.69 2.10
C ILE A 13 12.75 5.96 1.96
N ASN A 14 11.60 5.83 1.32
CA ASN A 14 10.55 6.83 1.32
C ASN A 14 9.39 6.35 2.21
N ARG A 15 9.02 7.13 3.24
CA ARG A 15 7.89 6.82 4.13
C ARG A 15 6.85 7.92 4.02
N PHE A 16 5.60 7.54 3.81
CA PHE A 16 4.51 8.49 3.64
C PHE A 16 3.16 7.88 4.02
N ASN A 17 2.16 8.72 4.25
CA ASN A 17 0.80 8.26 4.49
C ASN A 17 -0.02 8.35 3.19
N TRP A 18 -0.79 7.31 2.90
CA TRP A 18 -1.65 7.24 1.72
C TRP A 18 -3.03 6.71 2.13
N TYR A 19 -4.04 7.58 2.15
CA TYR A 19 -5.42 7.26 2.55
C TYR A 19 -5.52 6.53 3.92
N GLY A 20 -4.73 6.97 4.90
CA GLY A 20 -4.72 6.38 6.24
C GLY A 20 -3.78 5.18 6.38
N GLU A 21 -3.18 4.70 5.29
CA GLU A 21 -2.19 3.64 5.33
C GLU A 21 -0.77 4.19 5.41
N ASN A 22 0.08 3.54 6.21
CA ASN A 22 1.51 3.80 6.22
C ASN A 22 2.16 3.04 5.06
N VAL A 23 2.74 3.79 4.13
CA VAL A 23 3.40 3.26 2.93
C VAL A 23 4.90 3.52 3.02
N VAL A 24 5.68 2.48 2.69
CA VAL A 24 7.14 2.51 2.69
C VAL A 24 7.66 2.03 1.36
N ILE A 25 8.41 2.86 0.62
CA ILE A 25 9.16 2.42 -0.56
C ILE A 25 10.61 2.22 -0.16
N VAL A 26 11.11 0.99 -0.35
CA VAL A 26 12.51 0.64 -0.12
C VAL A 26 13.22 0.61 -1.47
N HIS A 27 14.12 1.57 -1.70
CA HIS A 27 14.93 1.62 -2.91
C HIS A 27 16.17 0.72 -2.80
N PRO A 28 16.82 0.35 -3.91
CA PRO A 28 18.07 -0.41 -3.87
C PRO A 28 19.10 0.22 -2.91
N GLY A 29 19.67 -0.60 -2.03
CA GLY A 29 20.59 -0.15 -0.98
C GLY A 29 19.92 0.48 0.26
N GLY A 30 18.60 0.64 0.26
CA GLY A 30 17.82 1.01 1.44
C GLY A 30 17.73 -0.15 2.43
N TYR A 31 17.84 0.16 3.72
CA TYR A 31 17.72 -0.81 4.81
C TYR A 31 16.53 -0.45 5.70
N LEU A 32 15.54 -1.34 5.76
CA LEU A 32 14.36 -1.17 6.60
C LEU A 32 14.67 -1.68 8.02
N PRO A 33 14.90 -0.81 9.01
CA PRO A 33 15.42 -1.23 10.32
C PRO A 33 14.39 -1.97 11.16
N GLN A 34 13.10 -1.71 10.90
CA GLN A 34 11.99 -2.31 11.61
C GLN A 34 10.84 -2.59 10.63
N ILE A 35 10.23 -3.75 10.80
CA ILE A 35 9.01 -4.14 10.10
C ILE A 35 7.84 -3.88 11.07
N VAL A 36 6.85 -3.12 10.61
CA VAL A 36 5.63 -2.85 11.37
C VAL A 36 4.50 -3.64 10.72
N SER A 37 3.88 -4.54 11.48
CA SER A 37 2.77 -5.37 10.98
C SER A 37 1.65 -4.51 10.40
N GLY A 38 1.17 -4.88 9.21
CA GLY A 38 0.11 -4.18 8.48
C GLY A 38 0.59 -3.04 7.58
N GLU A 39 1.86 -2.59 7.68
CA GLU A 39 2.39 -1.56 6.78
C GLU A 39 2.45 -2.07 5.34
N CYS A 40 2.08 -1.18 4.40
CA CYS A 40 2.30 -1.41 2.98
C CYS A 40 3.77 -1.10 2.68
N VAL A 41 4.51 -2.13 2.27
CA VAL A 41 5.93 -2.01 1.92
C VAL A 41 6.09 -2.34 0.44
N MET A 42 6.74 -1.44 -0.28
CA MET A 42 7.01 -1.52 -1.71
C MET A 42 8.53 -1.66 -1.94
N PHE A 43 8.98 -2.82 -2.42
CA PHE A 43 10.39 -3.02 -2.73
C PHE A 43 10.68 -2.63 -4.18
N SER A 44 11.47 -1.58 -4.39
CA SER A 44 11.83 -1.09 -5.71
C SER A 44 13.02 -1.85 -6.31
N ASN A 45 12.95 -2.14 -7.60
CA ASN A 45 14.07 -2.71 -8.36
C ASN A 45 15.04 -1.64 -8.91
N GLY A 46 14.80 -0.35 -8.65
CA GLY A 46 15.61 0.76 -9.18
C GLY A 46 15.27 1.21 -10.60
N SER A 47 14.42 0.46 -11.32
CA SER A 47 13.99 0.76 -12.69
C SER A 47 12.58 1.36 -12.77
N GLY A 48 12.07 1.88 -11.65
CA GLY A 48 10.71 2.46 -11.54
C GLY A 48 9.61 1.46 -11.18
N TYR A 49 9.92 0.16 -11.13
CA TYR A 49 8.96 -0.86 -10.72
C TYR A 49 9.13 -1.24 -9.25
N VAL A 50 8.01 -1.60 -8.62
CA VAL A 50 7.94 -2.05 -7.23
C VAL A 50 7.15 -3.35 -7.11
N TRP A 51 7.61 -4.21 -6.21
CA TRP A 51 6.78 -5.24 -5.63
C TRP A 51 5.96 -4.63 -4.50
N CYS A 52 4.63 -4.65 -4.62
CA CYS A 52 3.71 -4.09 -3.64
C CYS A 52 3.10 -5.18 -2.76
N GLY A 53 3.09 -4.94 -1.46
CA GLY A 53 2.63 -5.93 -0.50
C GLY A 53 2.57 -5.41 0.91
N ARG A 54 2.15 -6.28 1.83
CA ARG A 54 2.07 -5.97 3.26
C ARG A 54 3.01 -6.84 4.07
N THR A 55 3.45 -6.25 5.16
CA THR A 55 4.26 -6.96 6.14
C THR A 55 3.37 -7.50 7.26
N TRP A 56 3.68 -8.72 7.66
CA TRP A 56 3.04 -9.41 8.79
C TRP A 56 4.13 -10.00 9.69
N PRO A 57 3.81 -10.46 10.91
CA PRO A 57 4.78 -11.13 11.75
C PRO A 57 5.33 -12.38 11.05
N GLY A 58 6.59 -12.32 10.63
CA GLY A 58 7.32 -13.45 10.03
C GLY A 58 7.18 -13.61 8.51
N PHE A 59 6.38 -12.79 7.82
CA PHE A 59 6.27 -12.89 6.35
C PHE A 59 5.88 -11.57 5.67
N TYR A 60 6.10 -11.55 4.36
CA TYR A 60 5.68 -10.48 3.46
C TYR A 60 4.72 -11.06 2.43
N GLU A 61 3.54 -10.47 2.33
CA GLU A 61 2.47 -10.89 1.43
C GLU A 61 2.40 -9.93 0.25
N PHE A 62 2.53 -10.47 -0.96
CA PHE A 62 2.34 -9.68 -2.18
C PHE A 62 0.85 -9.41 -2.38
N GLU A 63 0.48 -8.13 -2.47
CA GLU A 63 -0.90 -7.72 -2.78
C GLU A 63 -1.16 -7.66 -4.29
N LEU A 64 -0.10 -7.63 -5.09
CA LEU A 64 -0.14 -7.64 -6.56
C LEU A 64 0.71 -8.80 -7.09
N GLU A 65 0.21 -9.51 -8.09
CA GLU A 65 0.82 -10.73 -8.64
C GLU A 65 2.16 -10.51 -9.35
N ARG A 66 2.45 -9.26 -9.75
CA ARG A 66 3.63 -8.89 -10.54
C ARG A 66 4.12 -7.51 -10.12
N PRO A 67 5.39 -7.15 -10.39
CA PRO A 67 5.87 -5.81 -10.10
C PRO A 67 5.18 -4.81 -11.03
N VAL A 68 4.86 -3.64 -10.48
CA VAL A 68 4.12 -2.58 -11.16
C VAL A 68 4.84 -1.25 -11.02
N ASP A 69 4.46 -0.26 -11.84
CA ASP A 69 4.92 1.11 -11.61
C ASP A 69 4.42 1.64 -10.26
N VAL A 70 5.19 2.53 -9.61
CA VAL A 70 4.79 3.12 -8.32
C VAL A 70 3.41 3.75 -8.38
N ARG A 71 3.07 4.43 -9.48
CA ARG A 71 1.75 5.03 -9.66
C ARG A 71 0.65 3.97 -9.67
N GLN A 72 0.86 2.84 -10.33
CA GLN A 72 -0.10 1.74 -10.37
C GLN A 72 -0.31 1.13 -8.97
N ALA A 73 0.74 1.00 -8.17
CA ALA A 73 0.63 0.56 -6.78
C ALA A 73 -0.19 1.54 -5.94
N LEU A 74 0.03 2.86 -6.09
CA LEU A 74 -0.75 3.89 -5.40
C LEU A 74 -2.21 3.93 -5.87
N ASP A 75 -2.47 3.73 -7.15
CA ASP A 75 -3.83 3.65 -7.71
C ASP A 75 -4.59 2.41 -7.18
N TYR A 76 -3.89 1.28 -7.00
CA TYR A 76 -4.43 0.09 -6.33
C TYR A 76 -4.83 0.40 -4.88
N LEU A 77 -3.94 1.00 -4.08
CA LEU A 77 -4.25 1.37 -2.70
C LEU A 77 -5.42 2.35 -2.61
N SER A 78 -5.48 3.33 -3.53
CA SER A 78 -6.60 4.27 -3.61
C SER A 78 -7.92 3.58 -3.91
N SER A 79 -7.90 2.57 -4.78
CA SER A 79 -9.08 1.78 -5.13
C SER A 79 -9.52 0.88 -3.97
N LYS A 80 -8.58 0.24 -3.27
CA LYS A 80 -8.83 -0.54 -2.06
C LYS A 80 -9.47 0.32 -0.97
N HIS A 81 -8.94 1.52 -0.74
CA HIS A 81 -9.52 2.46 0.22
C HIS A 81 -10.96 2.86 -0.15
N ARG A 82 -11.23 3.19 -1.42
CA ARG A 82 -12.59 3.51 -1.89
C ARG A 82 -13.56 2.35 -1.67
N MET A 83 -13.15 1.11 -1.95
CA MET A 83 -13.97 -0.07 -1.69
C MET A 83 -14.31 -0.23 -0.20
N LEU A 84 -13.33 0.02 0.68
CA LEU A 84 -13.56 -0.01 2.12
C LEU A 84 -14.54 1.08 2.57
N GLN A 85 -14.44 2.30 2.02
CA GLN A 85 -15.36 3.38 2.34
C GLN A 85 -16.80 3.07 1.91
N VAL A 86 -17.01 2.55 0.70
CA VAL A 86 -18.35 2.16 0.22
C VAL A 86 -18.97 1.10 1.15
N ASN A 87 -18.18 0.12 1.59
CA ASN A 87 -18.65 -0.92 2.51
C ASN A 87 -18.92 -0.41 3.94
N GLN A 88 -18.44 0.77 4.34
CA GLN A 88 -18.75 1.34 5.65
C GLN A 88 -20.14 2.00 5.69
N ASP A 89 -20.61 2.52 4.56
CA ASP A 89 -21.92 3.18 4.46
C ASP A 89 -23.07 2.19 4.17
N ASP A 90 -22.79 1.03 3.56
CA ASP A 90 -23.79 0.06 3.08
C ASP A 90 -24.35 -0.90 4.16
N PHE A 91 -23.82 -0.89 5.40
CA PHE A 91 -24.30 -1.78 6.47
C PHE A 91 -25.57 -1.30 7.20
N SER A 92 -26.16 -0.19 6.78
CA SER A 92 -27.39 0.35 7.38
C SER A 92 -28.69 -0.18 6.77
N GLY A 93 -28.62 -1.10 5.79
CA GLY A 93 -29.77 -1.65 5.07
C GLY A 93 -29.73 -3.17 4.89
N GLN A 94 -29.44 -3.94 5.94
CA GLN A 94 -29.90 -5.35 5.97
C GLN A 94 -31.41 -5.35 6.22
N GLU A 95 -32.19 -4.95 5.21
CA GLU A 95 -33.60 -5.34 5.17
C GLU A 95 -33.63 -6.87 5.09
N GLU A 96 -34.36 -7.49 6.02
CA GLU A 96 -34.49 -8.95 6.10
C GLU A 96 -34.89 -9.53 4.74
N LEU A 97 -34.15 -10.55 4.27
CA LEU A 97 -34.53 -11.28 3.07
C LEU A 97 -35.94 -11.88 3.29
N PRO A 98 -36.91 -11.63 2.40
CA PRO A 98 -38.25 -12.18 2.54
C PRO A 98 -38.16 -13.71 2.46
N PHE A 99 -38.59 -14.37 3.53
CA PHE A 99 -38.79 -15.81 3.63
C PHE A 99 -40.10 -16.26 2.96
#